data_AF-A0AAV5CCH5-F1
#
_entry.id   AF-A0AAV5CCH5-F1
#
_cell.length_a   1.000
_cell.length_b   1.000
_cell.length_c   1.000
_cell.angle_alpha   90.00
_cell.angle_beta   90.00
_cell.angle_gamma   90.00
#
_symmetry.space_group_name_H-M   'P 1'
#
loop_
_entity.id
_entity.type
_entity.pdbx_description
1 polymer ?
#
loop_
_entity_poly.entity_id
_entity_poly.type
_entity_poly.pdbx_seq_one_letter_code
_entity_poly.pdbx_strand_id
1 'polypeptide(L)'
;MAAWCPAESTKPVFVGIYGAVLGGFAVSALFFLMSSFSSLSVPPLPLRGAAMTTPAAAANLTGTITSQPETMYNRPIWKPPPGGARMPPPRAFRLTREMVRARARDGVIVVTFGNYAFMDFILTWVRHLTDLGVDNLLVGAMDTKLLRELYLRGVPVFDMGSKMATEDAGWGSPTFHKMGREKVLLINELLPFGYELLMCDTDMVWLKNPLPYLARYPDADLLTSSDQVIPTVTDDSLENWREVTGAFNIGIFHWRPTEPSKRLAADWKDLVLSDDKLWDQNAFNDLVRKVFGQSVEREDDLVYSFDGKLKLGVLPASIFCNGHTYFVQVGLYFI
;
A
#
# COMPACT_ATOMS: atom_id res chain seq x y z
N MET A 1 16.75 19.65 -60.42
CA MET A 1 16.95 18.21 -60.66
C MET A 1 17.99 17.71 -59.68
N ALA A 2 17.67 16.62 -58.98
CA ALA A 2 18.45 16.02 -57.92
C ALA A 2 19.69 15.28 -58.46
N ALA A 3 20.67 15.05 -57.59
CA ALA A 3 21.51 13.87 -57.62
C ALA A 3 21.65 13.32 -56.20
N TRP A 4 21.08 12.13 -56.00
CA TRP A 4 21.08 11.34 -54.78
C TRP A 4 22.46 10.75 -54.48
N CYS A 5 22.86 10.71 -53.21
CA CYS A 5 23.91 9.81 -52.72
C CYS A 5 23.32 8.44 -52.38
N PRO A 6 24.02 7.31 -52.62
CA PRO A 6 23.48 5.98 -52.41
C PRO A 6 23.58 5.53 -50.94
N ALA A 7 22.53 4.84 -50.50
CA ALA A 7 22.40 4.23 -49.18
C ALA A 7 22.99 2.81 -49.18
N GLU A 8 24.26 2.65 -48.82
CA GLU A 8 24.83 1.34 -48.47
C GLU A 8 25.87 1.48 -47.35
N SER A 9 25.44 1.49 -46.07
CA SER A 9 26.36 1.20 -44.93
C SER A 9 25.66 0.97 -43.56
N THR A 10 24.42 0.49 -43.49
CA THR A 10 23.73 0.31 -42.18
C THR A 10 23.35 -1.13 -41.83
N LYS A 11 23.58 -2.10 -42.72
CA LYS A 11 23.18 -3.50 -42.48
C LYS A 11 24.02 -4.29 -41.44
N PRO A 12 25.35 -4.14 -41.29
CA PRO A 12 26.09 -5.01 -40.36
C PRO A 12 25.90 -4.62 -38.89
N VAL A 13 25.62 -3.35 -38.59
CA VAL A 13 25.42 -2.86 -37.22
C VAL A 13 24.07 -3.31 -36.64
N PHE A 14 23.01 -3.33 -37.46
CA PHE A 14 21.69 -3.77 -37.03
C PHE A 14 21.60 -5.27 -36.70
N VAL A 15 22.36 -6.12 -37.42
CA VAL A 15 22.40 -7.57 -37.15
C VAL A 15 23.13 -7.87 -35.83
N GLY A 16 24.19 -7.12 -35.51
CA GLY A 16 24.92 -7.29 -34.25
C GLY A 16 24.08 -6.96 -33.01
N ILE A 17 23.26 -5.90 -33.08
CA ILE A 17 22.37 -5.49 -31.98
C ILE A 17 21.25 -6.53 -31.76
N TYR A 18 20.62 -7.01 -32.83
CA TYR A 18 19.60 -8.06 -32.72
C TYR A 18 20.18 -9.39 -32.20
N GLY A 19 21.40 -9.75 -32.61
CA GLY A 19 22.10 -10.93 -32.10
C GLY A 19 22.40 -10.85 -30.61
N ALA A 20 22.82 -9.68 -30.10
CA ALA A 20 23.08 -9.46 -28.69
C ALA A 20 21.80 -9.50 -27.83
N VAL A 21 20.71 -8.90 -28.32
CA VAL A 21 19.41 -8.89 -27.63
C VAL A 21 18.82 -10.30 -27.57
N LEU A 22 18.81 -11.04 -28.69
CA LEU A 22 18.31 -12.42 -28.72
C LEU A 22 19.19 -13.37 -27.90
N GLY A 23 20.52 -13.18 -27.92
CA GLY A 23 21.44 -13.91 -27.06
C GLY A 23 21.20 -13.64 -25.57
N GLY A 24 20.95 -12.39 -25.19
CA GLY A 24 20.60 -12.00 -23.83
C GLY A 24 19.30 -12.65 -23.33
N PHE A 25 18.27 -12.69 -24.17
CA PHE A 25 17.02 -13.38 -23.83
C PHE A 25 17.20 -14.90 -23.65
N ALA A 26 18.03 -15.53 -24.48
CA ALA A 26 18.30 -16.97 -24.37
C ALA A 26 19.08 -17.32 -23.09
N VAL A 27 20.06 -16.49 -22.69
CA VAL A 27 20.83 -16.68 -21.44
C VAL A 27 19.94 -16.47 -20.22
N SER A 28 19.09 -15.44 -20.22
CA SER A 28 18.14 -15.19 -19.13
C SER A 28 17.10 -16.31 -19.00
N ALA A 29 16.57 -16.81 -20.11
CA ALA A 29 15.64 -17.94 -20.10
C ALA A 29 16.30 -19.22 -19.55
N LEU A 30 17.57 -19.48 -19.90
CA LEU A 30 18.32 -20.63 -19.38
C LEU A 30 18.62 -20.46 -17.88
N PHE A 31 18.91 -19.24 -17.41
CA PHE A 31 19.15 -18.96 -16.00
C PHE A 31 17.89 -19.18 -15.16
N PHE A 32 16.72 -18.73 -15.62
CA PHE A 32 15.43 -18.98 -14.97
C PHE A 32 15.07 -20.49 -14.97
N LEU A 33 15.36 -21.20 -16.06
CA LEU A 33 15.12 -22.65 -16.13
C LEU A 33 16.02 -23.41 -15.15
N MET A 34 17.29 -23.01 -14.99
CA MET A 34 18.26 -23.65 -14.10
C MET A 34 18.07 -23.31 -12.61
N SER A 35 17.62 -22.08 -12.30
CA SER A 35 17.33 -21.68 -10.91
C SER A 35 16.01 -22.25 -10.38
N SER A 36 15.09 -22.66 -11.26
CA SER A 36 13.85 -23.36 -10.90
C SER A 36 14.05 -24.80 -10.39
N PHE A 37 15.26 -25.36 -10.50
CA PHE A 37 15.58 -26.72 -10.01
C PHE A 37 16.49 -26.76 -8.77
N SER A 38 16.79 -25.61 -8.15
CA SER A 38 17.61 -25.57 -6.94
C SER A 38 16.73 -25.47 -5.68
N SER A 39 16.33 -26.60 -5.13
CA SER A 39 15.78 -26.68 -3.78
C SER A 39 16.86 -26.29 -2.76
N LEU A 40 16.85 -25.04 -2.30
CA LEU A 40 17.70 -24.61 -1.19
C LEU A 40 17.03 -25.01 0.13
N SER A 41 17.50 -26.14 0.67
CA SER A 41 17.28 -26.53 2.06
C SER A 41 17.91 -25.50 2.99
N VAL A 42 17.08 -24.82 3.79
CA VAL A 42 17.50 -23.89 4.84
C VAL A 42 18.17 -24.69 5.98
N PRO A 43 19.37 -24.32 6.47
CA PRO A 43 19.94 -24.95 7.65
C PRO A 43 19.25 -24.43 8.93
N PRO A 44 19.03 -25.27 9.95
CA PRO A 44 18.46 -24.81 11.22
C PRO A 44 19.52 -24.03 12.02
N LEU A 45 19.16 -22.82 12.47
CA LEU A 45 19.96 -22.04 13.42
C LEU A 45 19.85 -22.63 14.84
N PRO A 46 20.94 -22.59 15.64
CA PRO A 46 20.97 -23.18 16.97
C PRO A 46 20.24 -22.31 18.01
N LEU A 47 19.24 -22.89 18.66
CA LEU A 47 18.53 -22.29 19.79
C LEU A 47 19.43 -22.32 21.04
N ARG A 48 19.88 -21.17 21.52
CA ARG A 48 20.61 -21.05 22.80
C ARG A 48 19.58 -20.88 23.92
N GLY A 49 19.41 -21.92 24.75
CA GLY A 49 18.47 -21.93 25.86
C GLY A 49 18.82 -20.92 26.95
N ALA A 50 17.88 -20.07 27.31
CA ALA A 50 17.87 -19.34 28.58
C ALA A 50 16.80 -19.97 29.48
N ALA A 51 17.23 -20.38 30.67
CA ALA A 51 16.46 -21.17 31.62
C ALA A 51 15.29 -20.39 32.23
N MET A 52 14.19 -21.10 32.45
CA MET A 52 13.01 -20.70 33.20
C MET A 52 13.34 -20.41 34.67
N THR A 53 12.80 -19.30 35.18
CA THR A 53 12.36 -19.17 36.58
C THR A 53 11.05 -18.35 36.62
N THR A 54 9.94 -19.05 36.82
CA THR A 54 8.68 -18.54 37.44
C THR A 54 8.80 -18.65 38.97
N PRO A 55 7.84 -18.19 39.82
CA PRO A 55 6.46 -17.71 39.53
C PRO A 55 6.01 -16.44 40.30
N ALA A 56 4.88 -15.83 39.91
CA ALA A 56 3.78 -15.49 40.83
C ALA A 56 2.58 -14.79 40.15
N ALA A 57 1.38 -15.25 40.55
CA ALA A 57 0.09 -14.54 40.56
C ALA A 57 -0.61 -14.21 39.22
N ALA A 58 -1.17 -15.24 38.57
CA ALA A 58 -2.35 -15.06 37.73
C ALA A 58 -3.59 -15.00 38.64
N ALA A 59 -4.07 -13.78 38.93
CA ALA A 59 -5.37 -13.57 39.52
C ALA A 59 -6.45 -13.68 38.42
N ASN A 60 -7.39 -14.59 38.63
CA ASN A 60 -8.57 -14.83 37.80
C ASN A 60 -9.36 -13.53 37.55
N LEU A 61 -9.35 -13.06 36.31
CA LEU A 61 -10.37 -12.16 35.76
C LEU A 61 -11.26 -12.97 34.82
N THR A 62 -12.16 -13.77 35.39
CA THR A 62 -13.33 -14.28 34.67
C THR A 62 -14.34 -13.14 34.53
N GLY A 63 -14.02 -12.21 33.62
CA GLY A 63 -15.02 -11.30 33.06
C GLY A 63 -15.82 -12.06 32.02
N THR A 64 -17.13 -12.16 32.23
CA THR A 64 -18.07 -12.66 31.23
C THR A 64 -17.99 -11.73 30.01
N ILE A 65 -17.23 -12.13 28.99
CA ILE A 65 -17.24 -11.45 27.69
C ILE A 65 -18.59 -11.80 27.06
N THR A 66 -19.57 -10.90 27.18
CA THR A 66 -20.79 -10.97 26.38
C THR A 66 -20.36 -10.81 24.92
N SER A 67 -20.23 -11.92 24.20
CA SER A 67 -19.86 -11.90 22.78
C SER A 67 -20.87 -11.05 22.02
N GLN A 68 -20.43 -9.95 21.42
CA GLN A 68 -21.29 -9.17 20.53
C GLN A 68 -21.84 -10.09 19.43
N PRO A 69 -23.13 -9.96 19.05
CA PRO A 69 -23.68 -10.76 17.97
C PRO A 69 -22.87 -10.55 16.68
N GLU A 70 -22.64 -11.65 15.96
CA GLU A 70 -21.98 -11.60 14.67
C GLU A 70 -22.85 -10.83 13.66
N THR A 71 -22.25 -9.85 13.02
CA THR A 71 -22.78 -9.02 11.95
C THR A 71 -21.89 -9.20 10.72
N MET A 72 -22.33 -8.71 9.56
CA MET A 72 -21.46 -8.67 8.38
C MET A 72 -20.17 -7.85 8.58
N TYR A 73 -20.15 -6.94 9.56
CA TYR A 73 -19.00 -6.05 9.81
C TYR A 73 -17.97 -6.62 10.77
N ASN A 74 -18.30 -7.56 11.66
CA ASN A 74 -17.36 -8.13 12.65
C ASN A 74 -17.10 -9.64 12.47
N ARG A 75 -17.76 -10.29 11.49
CA ARG A 75 -17.53 -11.69 11.12
C ARG A 75 -16.04 -12.00 10.87
N PRO A 76 -15.49 -13.15 11.30
CA PRO A 76 -14.11 -13.53 10.98
C PRO A 76 -13.81 -13.45 9.48
N ILE A 77 -12.61 -12.97 9.13
CA ILE A 77 -12.16 -12.95 7.72
C ILE A 77 -12.08 -14.40 7.22
N TRP A 78 -12.45 -14.62 5.96
CA TRP A 78 -12.54 -15.95 5.31
C TRP A 78 -13.70 -16.83 5.77
N LYS A 79 -14.54 -16.35 6.70
CA LYS A 79 -15.82 -17.01 7.02
C LYS A 79 -16.90 -16.51 6.05
N PRO A 80 -17.38 -17.34 5.11
CA PRO A 80 -18.45 -16.93 4.18
C PRO A 80 -19.77 -16.68 4.92
N PRO A 81 -20.74 -15.99 4.31
CA PRO A 81 -22.08 -15.85 4.89
C PRO A 81 -22.75 -17.23 5.01
N PRO A 82 -23.71 -17.40 5.94
CA PRO A 82 -24.44 -18.66 6.07
C PRO A 82 -25.02 -19.13 4.73
N GLY A 83 -24.96 -20.45 4.48
CA GLY A 83 -25.50 -21.04 3.26
C GLY A 83 -26.97 -20.67 3.06
N GLY A 84 -27.31 -20.18 1.86
CA GLY A 84 -28.67 -19.74 1.53
C GLY A 84 -29.06 -18.35 2.04
N ALA A 85 -28.16 -17.63 2.75
CA ALA A 85 -28.41 -16.24 3.12
C ALA A 85 -28.53 -15.36 1.87
N ARG A 86 -29.52 -14.46 1.86
CA ARG A 86 -29.64 -13.45 0.80
C ARG A 86 -28.54 -12.41 0.94
N MET A 87 -28.09 -11.86 -0.18
CA MET A 87 -27.21 -10.69 -0.17
C MET A 87 -27.87 -9.53 0.60
N PRO A 88 -27.13 -8.83 1.48
CA PRO A 88 -27.60 -7.57 2.05
C PRO A 88 -27.95 -6.56 0.96
N PRO A 89 -28.88 -5.62 1.22
CA PRO A 89 -29.20 -4.58 0.26
C PRO A 89 -27.98 -3.65 0.06
N PRO A 90 -27.81 -2.99 -1.11
CA PRO A 90 -26.65 -2.14 -1.40
C PRO A 90 -26.34 -1.09 -0.31
N ARG A 91 -27.38 -0.52 0.33
CA ARG A 91 -27.23 0.44 1.44
C ARG A 91 -26.45 -0.10 2.64
N ALA A 92 -26.44 -1.41 2.86
CA ALA A 92 -25.71 -2.06 3.95
C ALA A 92 -24.19 -2.11 3.69
N PHE A 93 -23.78 -1.88 2.45
CA PHE A 93 -22.37 -1.81 2.07
C PHE A 93 -21.84 -0.38 2.01
N ARG A 94 -22.64 0.64 2.30
CA ARG A 94 -22.12 2.02 2.37
C ARG A 94 -21.09 2.11 3.49
N LEU A 95 -20.00 2.81 3.21
CA LEU A 95 -18.98 3.08 4.21
C LEU A 95 -19.61 3.84 5.39
N THR A 96 -19.34 3.38 6.61
CA THR A 96 -19.86 3.96 7.84
C THR A 96 -18.83 3.87 8.96
N ARG A 97 -18.95 4.77 9.95
CA ARG A 97 -18.10 4.74 11.14
C ARG A 97 -18.24 3.42 11.90
N GLU A 98 -19.44 2.85 11.96
CA GLU A 98 -19.72 1.58 12.64
C GLU A 98 -19.00 0.40 11.99
N MET A 99 -18.92 0.39 10.65
CA MET A 99 -18.17 -0.62 9.92
C MET A 99 -16.68 -0.56 10.22
N VAL A 100 -16.09 0.65 10.23
CA VAL A 100 -14.67 0.84 10.61
C VAL A 100 -14.45 0.45 12.06
N ARG A 101 -15.33 0.87 12.97
CA ARG A 101 -15.28 0.53 14.40
C ARG A 101 -15.29 -0.97 14.67
N ALA A 102 -16.06 -1.73 13.89
CA ALA A 102 -16.17 -3.18 14.03
C ALA A 102 -14.87 -3.92 13.66
N ARG A 103 -13.98 -3.27 12.89
CA ARG A 103 -12.73 -3.86 12.39
C ARG A 103 -11.48 -3.26 13.01
N ALA A 104 -11.47 -1.98 13.33
CA ALA A 104 -10.30 -1.31 13.86
C ALA A 104 -9.74 -2.04 15.11
N ARG A 105 -8.43 -2.14 15.17
CA ARG A 105 -7.66 -2.68 16.30
C ARG A 105 -6.69 -1.62 16.75
N ASP A 106 -6.63 -1.37 18.05
CA ASP A 106 -5.75 -0.35 18.65
C ASP A 106 -5.85 1.03 17.98
N GLY A 107 -7.06 1.39 17.51
CA GLY A 107 -7.33 2.65 16.83
C GLY A 107 -6.93 2.71 15.35
N VAL A 108 -6.42 1.61 14.76
CA VAL A 108 -5.94 1.56 13.38
C VAL A 108 -6.85 0.71 12.49
N ILE A 109 -7.10 1.17 11.27
CA ILE A 109 -7.72 0.40 10.18
C ILE A 109 -6.76 0.34 8.98
N VAL A 110 -6.65 -0.83 8.37
CA VAL A 110 -5.86 -1.05 7.15
C VAL A 110 -6.82 -1.20 5.98
N VAL A 111 -6.63 -0.39 4.94
CA VAL A 111 -7.56 -0.27 3.83
C VAL A 111 -6.82 -0.40 2.50
N THR A 112 -7.40 -1.18 1.60
CA THR A 112 -7.08 -1.17 0.18
C THR A 112 -8.37 -1.07 -0.63
N PHE A 113 -8.25 -0.92 -1.94
CA PHE A 113 -9.37 -0.72 -2.84
C PHE A 113 -9.03 -1.20 -4.26
N GLY A 114 -10.06 -1.46 -5.05
CA GLY A 114 -9.88 -1.84 -6.45
C GLY A 114 -11.17 -2.19 -7.14
N ASN A 115 -11.06 -2.62 -8.40
CA ASN A 115 -12.16 -3.21 -9.17
C ASN A 115 -11.92 -4.72 -9.35
N TYR A 116 -12.86 -5.38 -10.02
CA TYR A 116 -12.84 -6.83 -10.23
C TYR A 116 -11.61 -7.33 -10.98
N ALA A 117 -10.98 -6.51 -11.84
CA ALA A 117 -9.76 -6.89 -12.54
C ALA A 117 -8.59 -7.18 -11.59
N PHE A 118 -8.58 -6.54 -10.41
CA PHE A 118 -7.58 -6.73 -9.37
C PHE A 118 -8.02 -7.72 -8.26
N MET A 119 -9.06 -8.53 -8.50
CA MET A 119 -9.57 -9.47 -7.50
C MET A 119 -8.48 -10.39 -6.93
N ASP A 120 -7.62 -10.95 -7.78
CA ASP A 120 -6.56 -11.87 -7.32
C ASP A 120 -5.50 -11.14 -6.48
N PHE A 121 -5.23 -9.88 -6.78
CA PHE A 121 -4.31 -9.04 -6.01
C PHE A 121 -4.91 -8.73 -4.64
N ILE A 122 -6.19 -8.37 -4.59
CA ILE A 122 -6.92 -8.14 -3.34
C ILE A 122 -6.94 -9.40 -2.48
N LEU A 123 -7.26 -10.57 -3.06
CA LEU A 123 -7.26 -11.82 -2.30
C LEU A 123 -5.88 -12.16 -1.73
N THR A 124 -4.82 -11.95 -2.52
CA THR A 124 -3.44 -12.13 -2.08
C THR A 124 -3.14 -11.18 -0.93
N TRP A 125 -3.46 -9.91 -1.07
CA TRP A 125 -3.26 -8.88 -0.04
C TRP A 125 -3.96 -9.23 1.28
N VAL A 126 -5.25 -9.60 1.23
CA VAL A 126 -6.00 -10.01 2.43
C VAL A 126 -5.37 -11.26 3.02
N ARG A 127 -4.92 -12.22 2.20
CA ARG A 127 -4.37 -13.47 2.68
C ARG A 127 -3.05 -13.26 3.42
N HIS A 128 -2.11 -12.54 2.82
CA HIS A 128 -0.82 -12.25 3.42
C HIS A 128 -0.95 -11.48 4.73
N LEU A 129 -1.78 -10.43 4.78
CA LEU A 129 -2.00 -9.66 6.00
C LEU A 129 -2.64 -10.51 7.11
N THR A 130 -3.63 -11.35 6.77
CA THR A 130 -4.24 -12.24 7.77
C THR A 130 -3.27 -13.32 8.27
N ASP A 131 -2.35 -13.83 7.44
CA ASP A 131 -1.27 -14.73 7.89
C ASP A 131 -0.26 -14.04 8.81
N LEU A 132 -0.11 -12.72 8.67
CA LEU A 132 0.70 -11.87 9.54
C LEU A 132 -0.05 -11.42 10.81
N GLY A 133 -1.26 -11.93 11.05
CA GLY A 133 -2.08 -11.59 12.22
C GLY A 133 -2.76 -10.22 12.13
N VAL A 134 -2.86 -9.62 10.95
CA VAL A 134 -3.53 -8.34 10.71
C VAL A 134 -4.97 -8.61 10.26
N ASP A 135 -5.94 -8.40 11.15
CA ASP A 135 -7.36 -8.64 10.91
C ASP A 135 -8.23 -7.36 10.88
N ASN A 136 -7.63 -6.20 11.17
CA ASN A 136 -8.22 -4.87 11.06
C ASN A 136 -8.25 -4.36 9.61
N LEU A 137 -8.77 -5.19 8.71
CA LEU A 137 -8.80 -4.95 7.28
C LEU A 137 -10.19 -4.51 6.80
N LEU A 138 -10.21 -3.64 5.80
CA LEU A 138 -11.42 -3.29 5.05
C LEU A 138 -11.07 -3.04 3.58
N VAL A 139 -11.86 -3.59 2.65
CA VAL A 139 -11.64 -3.42 1.21
C VAL A 139 -12.72 -2.53 0.59
N GLY A 140 -12.31 -1.48 -0.12
CA GLY A 140 -13.20 -0.65 -0.95
C GLY A 140 -13.41 -1.28 -2.31
N ALA A 141 -14.63 -1.70 -2.62
CA ALA A 141 -14.98 -2.20 -3.94
C ALA A 141 -15.48 -1.06 -4.84
N MET A 142 -14.83 -0.88 -6.00
CA MET A 142 -15.18 0.13 -6.99
C MET A 142 -16.32 -0.30 -7.93
N ASP A 143 -16.66 -1.60 -7.93
CA ASP A 143 -17.74 -2.20 -8.71
C ASP A 143 -18.50 -3.28 -7.93
N THR A 144 -19.71 -3.59 -8.40
CA THR A 144 -20.64 -4.49 -7.72
C THR A 144 -20.25 -5.97 -7.82
N LYS A 145 -19.48 -6.35 -8.83
CA LYS A 145 -19.02 -7.72 -9.03
C LYS A 145 -17.95 -8.05 -7.98
N LEU A 146 -16.94 -7.19 -7.84
CA LEU A 146 -15.93 -7.32 -6.79
C LEU A 146 -16.57 -7.36 -5.40
N LEU A 147 -17.48 -6.43 -5.11
CA LEU A 147 -18.18 -6.35 -3.83
C LEU A 147 -18.87 -7.67 -3.46
N ARG A 148 -19.61 -8.24 -4.43
CA ARG A 148 -20.32 -9.51 -4.23
C ARG A 148 -19.34 -10.65 -3.97
N GLU A 149 -18.29 -10.76 -4.77
CA GLU A 149 -17.34 -11.86 -4.71
C GLU A 149 -16.52 -11.85 -3.41
N LEU A 150 -16.12 -10.67 -2.93
CA LEU A 150 -15.44 -10.49 -1.64
C LEU A 150 -16.37 -10.81 -0.46
N TYR A 151 -17.60 -10.30 -0.46
CA TYR A 151 -18.56 -10.56 0.59
C TYR A 151 -18.86 -12.07 0.74
N LEU A 152 -19.04 -12.78 -0.38
CA LEU A 152 -19.29 -14.22 -0.41
C LEU A 152 -18.08 -15.04 0.07
N ARG A 153 -16.86 -14.54 -0.09
CA ARG A 153 -15.63 -15.16 0.43
C ARG A 153 -15.34 -14.85 1.90
N GLY A 154 -16.16 -14.02 2.55
CA GLY A 154 -15.90 -13.63 3.93
C GLY A 154 -14.89 -12.50 4.08
N VAL A 155 -14.58 -11.75 3.01
CA VAL A 155 -13.69 -10.59 3.08
C VAL A 155 -14.51 -9.35 3.52
N PRO A 156 -14.02 -8.54 4.49
CA PRO A 156 -14.67 -7.29 4.86
C PRO A 156 -14.62 -6.28 3.70
N VAL A 157 -15.79 -5.86 3.22
CA VAL A 157 -15.90 -5.04 2.01
C VAL A 157 -17.00 -3.98 2.13
N PHE A 158 -16.78 -2.82 1.53
CA PHE A 158 -17.77 -1.76 1.34
C PHE A 158 -17.84 -1.32 -0.12
N ASP A 159 -18.96 -0.69 -0.48
CA ASP A 159 -19.19 -0.09 -1.78
C ASP A 159 -18.62 1.35 -1.78
N MET A 160 -17.66 1.62 -2.66
CA MET A 160 -17.14 2.98 -2.85
C MET A 160 -18.12 3.89 -3.61
N GLY A 161 -19.13 3.33 -4.27
CA GLY A 161 -20.11 4.09 -5.05
C GLY A 161 -19.59 4.62 -6.39
N SER A 162 -18.32 4.33 -6.73
CA SER A 162 -17.63 4.84 -7.93
C SER A 162 -18.19 4.27 -9.25
N LYS A 163 -18.82 3.09 -9.22
CA LYS A 163 -19.39 2.38 -10.39
C LYS A 163 -18.39 2.26 -11.55
N MET A 164 -17.14 1.94 -11.22
CA MET A 164 -16.08 1.80 -12.22
C MET A 164 -16.30 0.57 -13.10
N ALA A 165 -15.60 0.55 -14.24
CA ALA A 165 -15.53 -0.60 -15.13
C ALA A 165 -14.94 -1.82 -14.40
N THR A 166 -15.36 -3.03 -14.80
CA THR A 166 -14.87 -4.28 -14.20
C THR A 166 -13.57 -4.76 -14.81
N GLU A 167 -13.19 -4.19 -15.95
CA GLU A 167 -12.01 -4.54 -16.74
C GLU A 167 -10.77 -3.80 -16.22
N ASP A 168 -9.59 -4.31 -16.59
CA ASP A 168 -8.33 -3.62 -16.33
C ASP A 168 -8.32 -2.31 -17.13
N ALA A 169 -8.08 -1.20 -16.43
CA ALA A 169 -7.98 0.12 -17.02
C ALA A 169 -6.70 0.29 -17.86
N GLY A 170 -5.68 -0.53 -17.63
CA GLY A 170 -4.33 -0.37 -18.18
C GLY A 170 -3.57 0.77 -17.49
N TRP A 171 -2.34 0.50 -17.07
CA TRP A 171 -1.50 1.47 -16.37
C TRP A 171 -1.30 2.76 -17.17
N GLY A 172 -1.40 3.91 -16.50
CA GLY A 172 -1.23 5.25 -17.09
C GLY A 172 -2.37 5.72 -18.00
N SER A 173 -3.45 4.94 -18.14
CA SER A 173 -4.62 5.37 -18.92
C SER A 173 -5.45 6.44 -18.19
N PRO A 174 -6.31 7.20 -18.90
CA PRO A 174 -7.24 8.13 -18.26
C PRO A 174 -8.15 7.45 -17.23
N THR A 175 -8.56 6.21 -17.50
CA THR A 175 -9.38 5.42 -16.57
C THR A 175 -8.57 5.04 -15.32
N PHE A 176 -7.30 4.67 -15.48
CA PHE A 176 -6.40 4.39 -14.36
C PHE A 176 -6.18 5.63 -13.48
N HIS A 177 -5.95 6.80 -14.08
CA HIS A 177 -5.85 8.06 -13.32
C HIS A 177 -7.15 8.38 -12.57
N LYS A 178 -8.30 8.13 -13.19
CA LYS A 178 -9.60 8.30 -12.53
C LYS A 178 -9.77 7.34 -11.34
N MET A 179 -9.34 6.08 -11.48
CA MET A 179 -9.35 5.10 -10.40
C MET A 179 -8.43 5.52 -9.25
N GLY A 180 -7.22 5.99 -9.53
CA GLY A 180 -6.29 6.50 -8.51
C GLY A 180 -6.92 7.57 -7.63
N ARG A 181 -7.65 8.52 -8.25
CA ARG A 181 -8.30 9.64 -7.54
C ARG A 181 -9.40 9.22 -6.56
N GLU A 182 -10.01 8.05 -6.72
CA GLU A 182 -10.96 7.50 -5.73
C GLU A 182 -10.29 7.28 -4.37
N LYS A 183 -8.96 7.06 -4.33
CA LYS A 183 -8.20 6.94 -3.09
C LYS A 183 -8.26 8.23 -2.27
N VAL A 184 -8.18 9.38 -2.95
CA VAL A 184 -8.21 10.70 -2.32
C VAL A 184 -9.57 10.97 -1.68
N LEU A 185 -10.64 10.61 -2.39
CA LEU A 185 -12.02 10.68 -1.88
C LEU A 185 -12.19 9.81 -0.63
N LEU A 186 -11.70 8.57 -0.71
CA LEU A 186 -11.80 7.60 0.37
C LEU A 186 -11.02 8.03 1.62
N ILE A 187 -9.79 8.53 1.47
CA ILE A 187 -9.00 9.07 2.60
C ILE A 187 -9.77 10.22 3.27
N ASN A 188 -10.30 11.17 2.47
CA ASN A 188 -11.08 12.29 2.98
C ASN A 188 -12.37 11.84 3.71
N GLU A 189 -12.98 10.71 3.35
CA GLU A 189 -14.16 10.16 4.02
C GLU A 189 -13.80 9.40 5.32
N LEU A 190 -12.68 8.68 5.33
CA LEU A 190 -12.26 7.85 6.47
C LEU A 190 -11.66 8.66 7.63
N LEU A 191 -10.83 9.68 7.36
CA LEU A 191 -10.14 10.43 8.42
C LEU A 191 -11.10 11.09 9.45
N PRO A 192 -12.26 11.65 9.05
CA PRO A 192 -13.27 12.15 10.01
C PRO A 192 -13.84 11.10 10.96
N PHE A 193 -13.71 9.79 10.67
CA PHE A 193 -14.13 8.73 11.59
C PHE A 193 -13.22 8.61 12.81
N GLY A 194 -12.04 9.23 12.82
CA GLY A 194 -11.18 9.32 14.00
C GLY A 194 -10.34 8.07 14.26
N TYR A 195 -10.07 7.27 13.23
CA TYR A 195 -9.15 6.13 13.28
C TYR A 195 -7.87 6.48 12.51
N GLU A 196 -6.74 5.90 12.93
CA GLU A 196 -5.54 5.88 12.10
C GLU A 196 -5.78 4.99 10.88
N LEU A 197 -5.29 5.42 9.72
CA LEU A 197 -5.54 4.78 8.44
C LEU A 197 -4.21 4.38 7.80
N LEU A 198 -3.96 3.08 7.67
CA LEU A 198 -2.97 2.58 6.72
C LEU A 198 -3.66 2.32 5.39
N MET A 199 -3.43 3.18 4.41
CA MET A 199 -3.97 3.06 3.06
C MET A 199 -2.87 2.55 2.13
N CYS A 200 -3.18 1.55 1.31
CA CYS A 200 -2.28 1.14 0.24
C CYS A 200 -3.00 0.69 -1.03
N ASP A 201 -2.27 0.78 -2.15
CA ASP A 201 -2.70 0.20 -3.41
C ASP A 201 -2.72 -1.33 -3.32
N THR A 202 -3.54 -1.97 -4.15
CA THR A 202 -3.77 -3.43 -4.07
C THR A 202 -2.64 -4.26 -4.68
N ASP A 203 -1.74 -3.64 -5.44
CA ASP A 203 -0.58 -4.25 -6.10
C ASP A 203 0.67 -4.32 -5.21
N MET A 204 0.48 -4.16 -3.90
CA MET A 204 1.52 -4.26 -2.87
C MET A 204 1.51 -5.61 -2.16
N VAL A 205 2.67 -6.08 -1.72
CA VAL A 205 2.84 -7.31 -0.94
C VAL A 205 3.48 -7.00 0.41
N TRP A 206 2.83 -7.44 1.49
CA TRP A 206 3.35 -7.31 2.85
C TRP A 206 4.13 -8.56 3.27
N LEU A 207 5.42 -8.39 3.58
CA LEU A 207 6.29 -9.48 4.04
C LEU A 207 6.34 -9.58 5.58
N LYS A 208 5.93 -8.53 6.28
CA LYS A 208 5.85 -8.44 7.74
C LYS A 208 4.63 -7.60 8.13
N ASN A 209 4.14 -7.77 9.36
CA ASN A 209 3.10 -6.89 9.89
C ASN A 209 3.66 -5.44 9.96
N PRO A 210 3.08 -4.46 9.25
CA PRO A 210 3.61 -3.11 9.20
C PRO A 210 3.27 -2.28 10.45
N LEU A 211 2.23 -2.64 11.20
CA LEU A 211 1.69 -1.82 12.28
C LEU A 211 2.70 -1.55 13.40
N PRO A 212 3.50 -2.54 13.88
CA PRO A 212 4.52 -2.27 14.90
C PRO A 212 5.61 -1.29 14.43
N TYR A 213 5.95 -1.29 13.14
CA TYR A 213 6.92 -0.34 12.60
C TYR A 213 6.34 1.08 12.62
N LEU A 214 5.12 1.25 12.11
CA LEU A 214 4.43 2.55 12.05
C LEU A 214 4.20 3.15 13.45
N ALA A 215 3.90 2.30 14.44
CA ALA A 215 3.67 2.69 15.83
C ALA A 215 4.92 3.28 16.54
N ARG A 216 6.12 3.14 15.96
CA ARG A 216 7.34 3.79 16.48
C ARG A 216 7.32 5.32 16.39
N TYR A 217 6.44 5.88 15.55
CA TYR A 217 6.37 7.32 15.26
C TYR A 217 4.99 7.90 15.68
N PRO A 218 4.70 7.96 16.99
CA PRO A 218 3.40 8.41 17.52
C PRO A 218 3.12 9.90 17.25
N ASP A 219 4.16 10.69 16.98
CA ASP A 219 4.06 12.11 16.71
C ASP A 219 3.84 12.46 15.23
N ALA A 220 4.07 11.52 14.30
CA ALA A 220 3.87 11.77 12.87
C ALA A 220 2.38 11.93 12.54
N ASP A 221 1.99 12.99 11.84
CA ASP A 221 0.62 13.09 11.31
C ASP A 221 0.42 12.18 10.10
N LEU A 222 1.49 12.02 9.31
CA LEU A 222 1.54 11.28 8.06
C LEU A 222 2.90 10.61 7.88
N LEU A 223 2.89 9.32 7.55
CA LEU A 223 4.06 8.59 7.04
C LEU A 223 3.79 8.21 5.60
N THR A 224 4.74 8.52 4.71
CA THR A 224 4.64 8.23 3.27
C THR A 224 5.82 7.43 2.76
N SER A 225 5.58 6.52 1.82
CA SER A 225 6.67 5.98 0.99
C SER A 225 7.22 7.02 0.02
N SER A 226 8.32 6.70 -0.66
CA SER A 226 8.92 7.54 -1.71
C SER A 226 9.38 6.71 -2.90
N ASP A 227 9.53 7.37 -4.04
CA ASP A 227 10.17 6.83 -5.25
C ASP A 227 11.71 6.96 -5.19
N GLN A 228 12.26 6.96 -3.97
CA GLN A 228 13.69 7.00 -3.73
C GLN A 228 14.34 5.66 -4.14
N VAL A 229 15.44 5.73 -4.88
CA VAL A 229 16.17 4.52 -5.35
C VAL A 229 17.26 4.10 -4.37
N ILE A 230 17.98 5.07 -3.80
CA ILE A 230 19.06 4.83 -2.83
C ILE A 230 18.55 5.30 -1.46
N PRO A 231 18.39 4.39 -0.47
CA PRO A 231 18.02 4.78 0.88
C PRO A 231 19.03 5.79 1.44
N THR A 232 18.53 6.79 2.14
CA THR A 232 19.35 7.81 2.82
C THR A 232 19.82 7.33 4.20
N VAL A 233 19.27 6.19 4.65
CA VAL A 233 19.61 5.54 5.92
C VAL A 233 19.94 4.07 5.70
N THR A 234 20.74 3.50 6.60
CA THR A 234 21.20 2.09 6.52
C THR A 234 20.59 1.20 7.60
N ASP A 235 19.86 1.80 8.55
CA ASP A 235 19.10 1.10 9.58
C ASP A 235 17.59 1.19 9.30
N ASP A 236 16.78 0.91 10.31
CA ASP A 236 15.33 0.90 10.23
C ASP A 236 14.71 2.27 10.62
N SER A 237 15.46 3.38 10.64
CA SER A 237 14.90 4.73 10.86
C SER A 237 14.04 5.19 9.67
N LEU A 238 13.39 6.35 9.79
CA LEU A 238 12.83 7.03 8.63
C LEU A 238 13.96 7.52 7.72
N GLU A 239 13.65 7.82 6.45
CA GLU A 239 14.60 8.50 5.58
C GLU A 239 14.99 9.86 6.17
N ASN A 240 16.24 10.26 5.99
CA ASN A 240 16.64 11.65 6.16
C ASN A 240 15.95 12.49 5.08
N TRP A 241 14.84 13.11 5.47
CA TRP A 241 14.00 13.92 4.58
C TRP A 241 14.74 15.05 3.86
N ARG A 242 15.92 15.47 4.36
CA ARG A 242 16.79 16.48 3.71
C ARG A 242 17.52 15.93 2.48
N GLU A 243 17.69 14.62 2.41
CA GLU A 243 18.41 13.90 1.36
C GLU A 243 17.47 13.15 0.40
N VAL A 244 16.18 13.04 0.74
CA VAL A 244 15.17 12.46 -0.14
C VAL A 244 14.98 13.35 -1.37
N THR A 245 15.33 12.79 -2.54
CA THR A 245 15.21 13.46 -3.85
C THR A 245 14.08 12.89 -4.69
N GLY A 246 13.64 11.66 -4.39
CA GLY A 246 12.47 11.04 -5.01
C GLY A 246 11.15 11.77 -4.67
N ALA A 247 10.16 11.61 -5.54
CA ALA A 247 8.80 12.02 -5.22
C ALA A 247 8.27 11.20 -4.04
N PHE A 248 7.41 11.79 -3.21
CA PHE A 248 6.66 11.00 -2.24
C PHE A 248 5.65 10.14 -2.99
N ASN A 249 5.74 8.84 -2.77
CA ASN A 249 4.93 7.84 -3.45
C ASN A 249 3.63 7.64 -2.70
N ILE A 250 2.52 7.59 -3.45
CA ILE A 250 1.17 7.56 -2.90
C ILE A 250 0.51 6.18 -2.84
N GLY A 251 1.32 5.14 -3.00
CA GLY A 251 0.90 3.74 -2.94
C GLY A 251 0.89 3.18 -1.53
N ILE A 252 1.60 3.81 -0.57
CA ILE A 252 1.56 3.46 0.86
C ILE A 252 1.58 4.73 1.70
N PHE A 253 0.56 4.88 2.54
CA PHE A 253 0.55 5.92 3.57
C PHE A 253 -0.08 5.46 4.87
N HIS A 254 0.47 5.91 5.97
CA HIS A 254 -0.19 5.89 7.27
C HIS A 254 -0.58 7.31 7.66
N TRP A 255 -1.87 7.49 7.98
CA TRP A 255 -2.45 8.76 8.37
C TRP A 255 -2.98 8.67 9.79
N ARG A 256 -2.63 9.66 10.62
CA ARG A 256 -3.31 9.90 11.89
C ARG A 256 -4.45 10.91 11.68
N PRO A 257 -5.62 10.76 12.34
CA PRO A 257 -6.79 11.62 12.10
C PRO A 257 -6.67 12.97 12.83
N THR A 258 -5.53 13.64 12.71
CA THR A 258 -5.28 14.96 13.27
C THR A 258 -5.86 16.05 12.39
N GLU A 259 -5.99 17.25 12.94
CA GLU A 259 -6.51 18.39 12.17
C GLU A 259 -5.63 18.77 10.96
N PRO A 260 -4.28 18.77 11.04
CA PRO A 260 -3.43 18.93 9.85
C PRO A 260 -3.69 17.87 8.77
N SER A 261 -3.77 16.59 9.14
CA SER A 261 -4.04 15.49 8.20
C SER A 261 -5.39 15.63 7.48
N LYS A 262 -6.45 15.97 8.23
CA LYS A 262 -7.79 16.21 7.64
C LYS A 262 -7.79 17.39 6.68
N ARG A 263 -7.07 18.47 7.00
CA ARG A 263 -6.93 19.63 6.10
C ARG A 263 -6.18 19.25 4.82
N LEU A 264 -5.05 18.55 4.93
CA LEU A 264 -4.32 18.08 3.75
C LEU A 264 -5.21 17.18 2.87
N ALA A 265 -5.95 16.24 3.45
CA ALA A 265 -6.84 15.36 2.69
C ALA A 265 -7.97 16.13 1.98
N ALA A 266 -8.54 17.15 2.64
CA ALA A 266 -9.56 18.01 2.06
C ALA A 266 -9.00 18.86 0.90
N ASP A 267 -7.86 19.50 1.10
CA ASP A 267 -7.19 20.31 0.08
C ASP A 267 -6.73 19.45 -1.11
N TRP A 268 -6.23 18.23 -0.84
CA TRP A 268 -5.83 17.30 -1.88
C TRP A 268 -7.01 16.85 -2.72
N LYS A 269 -8.14 16.51 -2.08
CA LYS A 269 -9.40 16.23 -2.77
C LYS A 269 -9.84 17.41 -3.64
N ASP A 270 -9.92 18.61 -3.08
CA ASP A 270 -10.43 19.78 -3.80
C ASP A 270 -9.52 20.12 -4.99
N LEU A 271 -8.20 20.01 -4.81
CA LEU A 271 -7.21 20.21 -5.86
C LEU A 271 -7.36 19.17 -6.98
N VAL A 272 -7.40 17.87 -6.66
CA VAL A 272 -7.58 16.86 -7.71
C VAL A 272 -8.91 17.04 -8.39
N LEU A 273 -10.01 17.38 -7.70
CA LEU A 273 -11.32 17.60 -8.33
C LEU A 273 -11.39 18.85 -9.22
N SER A 274 -10.51 19.83 -9.00
CA SER A 274 -10.49 21.08 -9.76
C SER A 274 -9.91 20.95 -11.18
N ASP A 275 -9.04 19.96 -11.41
CA ASP A 275 -8.43 19.69 -12.72
C ASP A 275 -8.40 18.18 -12.97
N ASP A 276 -9.11 17.74 -14.01
CA ASP A 276 -9.22 16.32 -14.32
C ASP A 276 -7.95 15.69 -14.91
N LYS A 277 -6.99 16.53 -15.36
CA LYS A 277 -5.69 16.12 -15.89
C LYS A 277 -4.61 16.08 -14.82
N LEU A 278 -4.85 16.66 -13.65
CA LEU A 278 -3.88 16.66 -12.58
C LEU A 278 -3.76 15.26 -11.98
N TRP A 279 -2.53 14.75 -12.00
CA TRP A 279 -2.23 13.45 -11.40
C TRP A 279 -2.23 13.58 -9.86
N ASP A 280 -2.88 12.65 -9.18
CA ASP A 280 -3.06 12.65 -7.72
C ASP A 280 -1.72 12.66 -6.97
N GLN A 281 -0.71 11.91 -7.43
CA GLN A 281 0.63 11.91 -6.84
C GLN A 281 1.30 13.29 -6.95
N ASN A 282 1.19 13.95 -8.09
CA ASN A 282 1.76 15.29 -8.29
C ASN A 282 1.04 16.31 -7.40
N ALA A 283 -0.30 16.27 -7.37
CA ALA A 283 -1.11 17.13 -6.51
C ALA A 283 -0.72 16.97 -5.02
N PHE A 284 -0.50 15.73 -4.57
CA PHE A 284 -0.04 15.45 -3.21
C PHE A 284 1.33 16.07 -2.95
N ASN A 285 2.31 15.81 -3.82
CA ASN A 285 3.67 16.34 -3.69
C ASN A 285 3.70 17.87 -3.68
N ASP A 286 2.92 18.52 -4.55
CA ASP A 286 2.80 19.98 -4.59
C ASP A 286 2.25 20.53 -3.27
N LEU A 287 1.25 19.87 -2.67
CA LEU A 287 0.66 20.30 -1.41
C LEU A 287 1.62 20.12 -0.23
N VAL A 288 2.17 18.92 -0.05
CA VAL A 288 3.02 18.62 1.13
C VAL A 288 4.33 19.40 1.12
N ARG A 289 4.79 19.87 -0.04
CA ARG A 289 6.03 20.66 -0.16
C ARG A 289 5.86 22.18 0.02
N LYS A 290 4.63 22.72 0.15
CA LYS A 290 4.38 24.18 0.27
C LYS A 290 5.15 24.87 1.41
N VAL A 291 5.17 24.26 2.59
CA VAL A 291 5.92 24.74 3.76
C VAL A 291 6.74 23.56 4.27
N PHE A 292 7.93 23.36 3.71
CA PHE A 292 8.77 22.19 3.96
C PHE A 292 10.20 22.59 4.29
N GLY A 293 10.77 22.02 5.34
CA GLY A 293 12.19 22.20 5.67
C GLY A 293 12.50 22.53 7.13
N GLN A 294 11.48 22.69 7.98
CA GLN A 294 11.69 22.81 9.42
C GLN A 294 11.52 21.44 10.07
N SER A 295 12.54 20.99 10.80
CA SER A 295 12.46 19.76 11.59
C SER A 295 11.48 19.91 12.76
N VAL A 296 10.81 18.83 13.12
CA VAL A 296 9.96 18.76 14.31
C VAL A 296 10.85 18.71 15.55
N GLU A 297 10.55 19.54 16.55
CA GLU A 297 11.38 19.61 17.76
C GLU A 297 11.50 18.24 18.43
N ARG A 298 12.74 17.82 18.71
CA ARG A 298 13.11 16.53 19.34
C ARG A 298 12.87 15.29 18.48
N GLU A 299 12.47 15.46 17.22
CA GLU A 299 12.29 14.38 16.25
C GLU A 299 12.89 14.80 14.91
N ASP A 300 14.22 14.66 14.80
CA ASP A 300 14.98 15.14 13.64
C ASP A 300 14.59 14.46 12.31
N ASP A 301 14.00 13.27 12.42
CA ASP A 301 13.51 12.40 11.35
C ASP A 301 12.14 12.84 10.78
N LEU A 302 11.44 13.76 11.47
CA LEU A 302 10.19 14.36 10.99
C LEU A 302 10.39 15.80 10.53
N VAL A 303 9.52 16.23 9.62
CA VAL A 303 9.53 17.57 9.03
C VAL A 303 8.13 18.19 9.07
N TYR A 304 8.05 19.47 9.43
CA TYR A 304 6.84 20.26 9.21
C TYR A 304 6.65 20.49 7.71
N SER A 305 5.43 20.23 7.24
CA SER A 305 5.04 20.17 5.84
C SER A 305 3.69 20.87 5.61
N PHE A 306 3.28 21.01 4.34
CA PHE A 306 1.96 21.54 3.91
C PHE A 306 1.63 22.97 4.38
N ASP A 307 1.14 23.13 5.61
CA ASP A 307 0.76 24.41 6.23
C ASP A 307 1.70 24.80 7.38
N GLY A 308 2.83 24.10 7.51
CA GLY A 308 3.80 24.27 8.60
C GLY A 308 3.35 23.64 9.92
N LYS A 309 2.25 22.88 9.93
CA LYS A 309 1.74 22.18 11.12
C LYS A 309 1.69 20.68 10.95
N LEU A 310 1.59 20.17 9.72
CA LEU A 310 1.61 18.74 9.43
C LEU A 310 3.01 18.16 9.66
N LYS A 311 3.13 17.21 10.58
CA LYS A 311 4.36 16.46 10.84
C LYS A 311 4.45 15.27 9.90
N LEU A 312 5.35 15.35 8.92
CA LEU A 312 5.55 14.32 7.90
C LEU A 312 6.80 13.50 8.20
N GLY A 313 6.70 12.18 8.04
CA GLY A 313 7.83 11.26 8.01
C GLY A 313 7.87 10.49 6.69
N VAL A 314 9.08 10.13 6.24
CA VAL A 314 9.29 9.39 4.99
C VAL A 314 9.78 7.99 5.33
N LEU A 315 8.99 6.98 4.97
CA LEU A 315 9.31 5.58 5.21
C LEU A 315 10.59 5.18 4.44
N PRO A 316 11.49 4.38 5.05
CA PRO A 316 12.75 4.01 4.42
C PRO A 316 12.51 3.12 3.20
N ALA A 317 13.10 3.49 2.08
CA ALA A 317 13.03 2.75 0.83
C ALA A 317 13.63 1.34 0.95
N SER A 318 14.51 1.09 1.92
CA SER A 318 15.02 -0.26 2.21
C SER A 318 13.95 -1.23 2.73
N ILE A 319 12.84 -0.73 3.27
CA ILE A 319 11.74 -1.54 3.84
C ILE A 319 10.44 -1.34 3.08
N PHE A 320 10.16 -0.12 2.61
CA PHE A 320 8.93 0.28 1.93
C PHE A 320 9.20 0.77 0.50
N CYS A 321 10.11 0.09 -0.22
CA CYS A 321 10.37 0.37 -1.64
C CYS A 321 9.14 0.11 -2.51
N ASN A 322 8.97 0.93 -3.55
CA ASN A 322 8.13 0.55 -4.68
C ASN A 322 8.79 -0.58 -5.51
N GLY A 323 8.04 -1.16 -6.44
CA GLY A 323 8.55 -2.24 -7.30
C GLY A 323 9.77 -1.84 -8.14
N HIS A 324 9.82 -0.59 -8.64
CA HIS A 324 10.96 -0.11 -9.43
C HIS A 324 12.25 -0.11 -8.60
N THR A 325 12.23 0.49 -7.42
CA THR A 325 13.34 0.53 -6.48
C THR A 325 13.80 -0.88 -6.11
N TYR A 326 12.86 -1.80 -5.81
CA TYR A 326 13.21 -3.19 -5.50
C TYR A 326 14.02 -3.84 -6.63
N PHE A 327 13.57 -3.75 -7.88
CA PHE A 327 14.27 -4.38 -9.01
C PHE A 327 15.58 -3.69 -9.39
N VAL A 328 15.66 -2.36 -9.28
CA VAL A 328 16.90 -1.61 -9.55
C VAL A 328 17.94 -1.89 -8.47
N GLN A 329 17.54 -1.92 -7.19
CA GLN A 329 18.44 -2.25 -6.09
C GLN A 329 18.95 -3.68 -6.19
N VAL A 330 18.08 -4.67 -6.46
CA VAL A 330 18.51 -6.05 -6.70
C VAL A 330 19.52 -6.10 -7.85
N GLY A 331 19.30 -5.36 -8.95
CA GLY A 331 20.26 -5.25 -10.05
C GLY A 331 21.64 -4.68 -9.65
N LEU A 332 21.69 -3.74 -8.69
CA LEU A 332 22.94 -3.12 -8.24
C LEU A 332 23.76 -4.00 -7.29
N TYR A 333 23.14 -4.95 -6.58
CA TYR A 333 23.85 -5.88 -5.68
C TYR A 333 24.34 -7.17 -6.38
N PHE A 334 23.98 -7.39 -7.65
CA PHE A 334 24.36 -8.57 -8.43
C PHE A 334 25.23 -8.26 -9.66
N ILE A 335 25.91 -7.10 -9.69
CA ILE A 335 26.97 -6.75 -10.67
C ILE A 335 28.31 -6.67 -9.92
#